data_AF-A0AAD0U322-F1
#
_entry.id   AF-A0AAD0U322-F1
#
_cell.length_a   1.000
_cell.length_b   1.000
_cell.length_c   1.000
_cell.angle_alpha   90.00
_cell.angle_beta   90.00
_cell.angle_gamma   90.00
#
_symmetry.space_group_name_H-M   'P 1'
#
loop_
_entity.id
_entity.type
_entity.pdbx_description
1 polymer ?
#
loop_
_entity_poly.entity_id
_entity_poly.type
_entity_poly.pdbx_seq_one_letter_code
_entity_poly.pdbx_strand_id
1 'polypeptide(L)'
;MKKCLIGSLLAFSCFTSQATIVEMQTSHGVIELNLFDQQAPNTVANFLSYIEDDAYNQTVIHRSVSDFVIQGGGFTFTDELVPITTKPAVVNEPVLSNVKGTIAMAKLANDENSATSQWFFNMVDNSEALDTQNGGFTVFGQITAQSQATLDNIAGLVHCGDIPLVDITSEQCSSSDVALSSANFVTINSVVVLDDDPLSSANLNPTANTLISQDDSSVEAGSSSSSGGSMGVGFCLIALLGVGKRLKRAKY
;
A
#
# COMPACT_ATOMS: atom_id res chain seq x y z
N MET A 1 2.67 -55.00 -38.23
CA MET A 1 3.32 -53.73 -37.86
C MET A 1 2.26 -52.83 -37.23
N LYS A 2 2.34 -52.62 -35.91
CA LYS A 2 1.34 -51.86 -35.12
C LYS A 2 1.58 -50.37 -35.33
N LYS A 3 0.56 -49.61 -35.73
CA LYS A 3 0.59 -48.14 -35.78
C LYS A 3 -0.08 -47.63 -34.50
N CYS A 4 0.70 -47.11 -33.57
CA CYS A 4 0.22 -46.26 -32.48
C CYS A 4 0.40 -44.80 -32.93
N LEU A 5 -0.69 -44.04 -32.98
CA LEU A 5 -0.66 -42.58 -33.07
C LEU A 5 -1.14 -42.04 -31.73
N ILE A 6 -0.24 -41.30 -31.11
CA ILE A 6 -0.30 -40.74 -29.77
C ILE A 6 -1.24 -39.53 -29.80
N GLY A 7 -2.25 -39.52 -28.91
CA GLY A 7 -3.10 -38.36 -28.66
C GLY A 7 -2.33 -37.29 -27.89
N SER A 8 -2.36 -36.05 -28.37
CA SER A 8 -1.76 -34.91 -27.70
C SER A 8 -2.66 -34.44 -26.56
N LEU A 9 -2.18 -34.53 -25.33
CA LEU A 9 -2.84 -34.03 -24.14
C LEU A 9 -2.37 -32.58 -23.91
N LEU A 10 -3.23 -31.60 -24.19
CA LEU A 10 -3.00 -30.20 -23.81
C LEU A 10 -3.20 -30.07 -22.29
N ALA A 11 -2.10 -30.07 -21.55
CA ALA A 11 -2.10 -29.76 -20.13
C ALA A 11 -2.14 -28.24 -19.95
N PHE A 12 -3.29 -27.71 -19.51
CA PHE A 12 -3.35 -26.37 -18.92
C PHE A 12 -2.57 -26.41 -17.60
N SER A 13 -1.38 -25.82 -17.60
CA SER A 13 -0.61 -25.62 -16.37
C SER A 13 -1.19 -24.37 -15.70
N CYS A 14 -1.91 -24.56 -14.59
CA CYS A 14 -2.26 -23.45 -13.70
C CYS A 14 -0.98 -23.03 -12.99
N PHE A 15 -0.50 -21.81 -13.22
CA PHE A 15 0.66 -21.29 -12.52
C PHE A 15 0.24 -20.95 -11.09
N THR A 16 0.72 -21.71 -10.11
CA THR A 16 0.58 -21.39 -8.69
C THR A 16 1.58 -20.29 -8.34
N SER A 17 1.10 -19.13 -7.86
CA SER A 17 1.97 -18.11 -7.26
C SER A 17 2.32 -18.48 -5.82
N GLN A 18 3.34 -17.82 -5.27
CA GLN A 18 4.16 -18.24 -4.15
C GLN A 18 4.64 -16.95 -3.42
N ALA A 19 4.64 -16.90 -2.07
CA ALA A 19 4.76 -15.63 -1.30
C ALA A 19 5.49 -15.75 0.06
N THR A 20 6.21 -14.70 0.49
CA THR A 20 6.61 -14.45 1.89
C THR A 20 5.40 -14.03 2.74
N ILE A 21 5.26 -14.54 3.98
CA ILE A 21 4.13 -14.20 4.89
C ILE A 21 4.60 -13.23 5.98
N VAL A 22 3.89 -12.10 6.10
CA VAL A 22 4.16 -11.06 7.11
C VAL A 22 2.94 -10.85 8.00
N GLU A 23 3.18 -10.71 9.30
CA GLU A 23 2.19 -10.29 10.28
C GLU A 23 2.46 -8.85 10.72
N MET A 24 1.45 -8.00 10.62
CA MET A 24 1.44 -6.64 11.14
C MET A 24 0.45 -6.58 12.31
N GLN A 25 0.98 -6.41 13.52
CA GLN A 25 0.17 -6.24 14.72
C GLN A 25 -0.17 -4.77 14.91
N THR A 26 -1.45 -4.44 14.84
CA THR A 26 -1.94 -3.08 15.13
C THR A 26 -2.64 -3.03 16.48
N SER A 27 -2.84 -1.84 17.03
CA SER A 27 -3.70 -1.64 18.21
C SER A 27 -5.17 -2.07 17.98
N HIS A 28 -5.57 -2.33 16.73
CA HIS A 28 -6.95 -2.65 16.32
C HIS A 28 -7.10 -4.09 15.77
N GLY A 29 -6.04 -4.90 15.86
CA GLY A 29 -6.05 -6.28 15.39
C GLY A 29 -4.86 -6.61 14.50
N VAL A 30 -4.85 -7.84 14.00
CA VAL A 30 -3.75 -8.39 13.20
C VAL A 30 -4.07 -8.29 11.72
N ILE A 31 -3.08 -7.86 10.94
CA ILE A 31 -3.13 -7.84 9.47
C ILE A 31 -2.04 -8.80 8.97
N GLU A 32 -2.44 -9.88 8.32
CA GLU A 32 -1.56 -10.86 7.68
C GLU A 32 -1.50 -10.58 6.18
N LEU A 33 -0.27 -10.56 5.65
CA LEU A 33 0.07 -10.23 4.28
C LEU A 33 0.76 -11.43 3.64
N ASN A 34 0.37 -11.74 2.41
CA ASN A 34 1.17 -12.56 1.50
C ASN A 34 1.82 -11.63 0.47
N LEU A 35 3.14 -11.59 0.43
CA LEU A 35 3.91 -10.72 -0.47
C LEU A 35 4.08 -11.37 -1.85
N PHE A 36 4.21 -10.55 -2.90
CA PHE A 36 4.36 -11.01 -4.28
C PHE A 36 5.82 -10.93 -4.72
N ASP A 37 6.67 -11.72 -4.07
CA ASP A 37 8.14 -11.71 -4.20
C ASP A 37 8.62 -11.85 -5.66
N GLN A 38 7.87 -12.58 -6.49
CA GLN A 38 8.22 -12.80 -7.91
C GLN A 38 7.77 -11.66 -8.82
N GLN A 39 6.63 -11.03 -8.52
CA GLN A 39 6.03 -10.00 -9.38
C GLN A 39 6.52 -8.59 -9.06
N ALA A 40 6.93 -8.34 -7.81
CA ALA A 40 7.46 -7.05 -7.35
C ALA A 40 8.71 -7.22 -6.47
N PRO A 41 9.79 -7.88 -6.96
CA PRO A 41 10.95 -8.26 -6.15
C PRO A 41 11.67 -7.08 -5.50
N ASN A 42 11.82 -5.94 -6.20
CA ASN A 42 12.51 -4.78 -5.63
C ASN A 42 11.68 -4.13 -4.52
N THR A 43 10.36 -4.06 -4.74
CA THR A 43 9.43 -3.48 -3.78
C THR A 43 9.30 -4.34 -2.53
N VAL A 44 9.19 -5.67 -2.69
CA VAL A 44 9.15 -6.62 -1.57
C VAL A 44 10.45 -6.56 -0.77
N ALA A 45 11.61 -6.58 -1.44
CA ALA A 45 12.90 -6.46 -0.76
C ALA A 45 13.01 -5.13 0.03
N ASN A 46 12.53 -4.02 -0.54
CA ASN A 46 12.48 -2.74 0.17
C ASN A 46 11.58 -2.80 1.40
N PHE A 47 10.35 -3.29 1.28
CA PHE A 47 9.40 -3.42 2.41
C PHE A 47 9.97 -4.31 3.53
N LEU A 48 10.51 -5.47 3.18
CA LEU A 48 11.16 -6.38 4.15
C LEU A 48 12.36 -5.74 4.83
N SER A 49 13.12 -4.89 4.13
CA SER A 49 14.24 -4.19 4.75
C SER A 49 13.80 -3.18 5.82
N TYR A 50 12.63 -2.55 5.69
CA TYR A 50 12.09 -1.68 6.76
C TYR A 50 11.59 -2.51 7.94
N ILE A 51 11.13 -3.74 7.70
CA ILE A 51 10.78 -4.69 8.76
C ILE A 51 12.03 -5.13 9.53
N GLU A 52 13.12 -5.47 8.82
CA GLU A 52 14.40 -5.86 9.43
C GLU A 52 14.99 -4.78 10.35
N ASP A 53 14.80 -3.50 9.98
CA ASP A 53 15.24 -2.34 10.77
C ASP A 53 14.25 -1.94 11.89
N ASP A 54 13.16 -2.70 12.11
CA ASP A 54 12.05 -2.36 13.01
C ASP A 54 11.41 -0.99 12.70
N ALA A 55 11.60 -0.45 11.49
CA ALA A 55 11.27 0.93 11.14
C ALA A 55 9.76 1.19 11.05
N TYR A 56 8.95 0.13 10.89
CA TYR A 56 7.48 0.22 10.95
C TYR A 56 6.93 0.12 12.36
N ASN A 57 7.72 -0.30 13.36
CA ASN A 57 7.26 -0.41 14.73
C ASN A 57 6.93 0.97 15.29
N GLN A 58 5.82 1.06 16.02
CA GLN A 58 5.26 2.30 16.57
C GLN A 58 4.90 3.37 15.51
N THR A 59 4.87 3.01 14.22
CA THR A 59 4.28 3.89 13.21
C THR A 59 2.77 3.90 13.31
N VAL A 60 2.12 4.89 12.71
CA VAL A 60 0.66 5.05 12.77
C VAL A 60 0.03 4.99 11.39
N ILE A 61 -1.23 4.52 11.36
CA ILE A 61 -2.11 4.76 10.22
C ILE A 61 -2.44 6.26 10.21
N HIS A 62 -1.84 6.96 9.25
CA HIS A 62 -1.92 8.42 9.17
C HIS A 62 -2.90 8.90 8.10
N ARG A 63 -3.55 7.96 7.39
CA ARG A 63 -4.60 8.27 6.42
C ARG A 63 -5.51 7.07 6.19
N SER A 64 -6.82 7.31 6.13
CA SER A 64 -7.86 6.33 5.82
C SER A 64 -8.99 7.03 5.09
N VAL A 65 -9.35 6.51 3.92
CA VAL A 65 -10.49 6.96 3.12
C VAL A 65 -11.30 5.71 2.78
N SER A 66 -12.48 5.56 3.39
CA SER A 66 -13.22 4.28 3.48
C SER A 66 -13.51 3.62 2.12
N ASP A 67 -13.77 4.41 1.08
CA ASP A 67 -14.02 3.93 -0.29
C ASP A 67 -12.81 4.07 -1.21
N PHE A 68 -11.60 4.06 -0.65
CA PHE A 68 -10.38 4.19 -1.42
C PHE A 68 -9.23 3.39 -0.80
N VAL A 69 -8.52 3.95 0.18
CA VAL A 69 -7.31 3.35 0.73
C VAL A 69 -7.10 3.64 2.22
N ILE A 70 -6.38 2.75 2.90
CA ILE A 70 -5.77 2.98 4.21
C ILE A 70 -4.25 3.03 4.05
N GLN A 71 -3.60 4.07 4.57
CA GLN A 71 -2.19 4.35 4.32
C GLN A 71 -1.37 4.46 5.61
N GLY A 72 -0.18 3.84 5.59
CA GLY A 72 0.72 3.68 6.72
C GLY A 72 2.20 3.72 6.33
N GLY A 73 3.08 3.38 7.27
CA GLY A 73 4.53 3.25 7.03
C GLY A 73 5.30 4.57 6.86
N GLY A 74 4.68 5.72 7.12
CA GLY A 74 5.29 7.04 6.92
C GLY A 74 5.70 7.77 8.19
N PHE A 75 4.97 7.57 9.29
CA PHE A 75 5.04 8.46 10.44
C PHE A 75 4.91 7.69 11.76
N THR A 76 5.61 8.15 12.77
CA THR A 76 5.29 7.89 14.19
C THR A 76 4.52 9.08 14.76
N PHE A 77 3.91 8.92 15.94
CA PHE A 77 3.25 10.01 16.65
C PHE A 77 3.76 10.15 18.07
N THR A 78 4.15 11.36 18.46
CA THR A 78 4.47 11.73 19.85
C THR A 78 3.58 12.88 20.29
N ASP A 79 3.91 14.09 19.83
CA ASP A 79 3.06 15.29 19.91
C ASP A 79 2.56 15.73 18.52
N GLU A 80 3.26 15.30 17.47
CA GLU A 80 2.96 15.53 16.07
C GLU A 80 3.34 14.29 15.23
N LEU A 81 2.90 14.25 13.98
CA LEU A 81 3.34 13.23 13.03
C LEU A 81 4.80 13.47 12.66
N VAL A 82 5.68 12.54 13.03
CA VAL A 82 7.11 12.61 12.76
C VAL A 82 7.45 11.59 11.67
N PRO A 83 7.99 12.02 10.51
CA PRO A 83 8.33 11.09 9.43
C PRO A 83 9.41 10.11 9.88
N ILE A 84 9.29 8.85 9.47
CA ILE A 84 10.36 7.87 9.67
C ILE A 84 11.53 8.15 8.73
N THR A 85 12.70 7.60 9.04
CA THR A 85 13.86 7.68 8.15
C THR A 85 13.59 6.83 6.90
N THR A 86 13.74 7.42 5.72
CA THR A 86 13.52 6.73 4.46
C THR A 86 14.82 6.18 3.88
N LYS A 87 14.70 5.04 3.21
CA LYS A 87 15.70 4.41 2.34
C LYS A 87 15.59 4.98 0.90
N PRO A 88 16.57 4.72 0.02
CA PRO A 88 16.49 5.10 -1.39
C PRO A 88 15.20 4.61 -2.05
N ALA A 89 14.70 5.38 -3.02
CA ALA A 89 13.49 5.01 -3.73
C ALA A 89 13.68 3.78 -4.62
N VAL A 90 12.61 2.99 -4.78
CA VAL A 90 12.58 1.81 -5.65
C VAL A 90 11.96 2.10 -7.01
N VAL A 91 12.41 1.36 -8.02
CA VAL A 91 11.81 1.36 -9.36
C VAL A 91 10.40 0.79 -9.28
N ASN A 92 9.47 1.39 -10.00
CA ASN A 92 8.07 0.98 -10.08
C ASN A 92 7.93 -0.36 -10.81
N GLU A 93 7.16 -1.29 -10.24
CA GLU A 93 6.86 -2.63 -10.77
C GLU A 93 5.33 -2.82 -10.88
N PRO A 94 4.60 -2.03 -11.70
CA PRO A 94 3.12 -2.00 -11.73
C PRO A 94 2.51 -3.20 -12.48
N VAL A 95 2.99 -4.41 -12.20
CA VAL A 95 2.61 -5.67 -12.87
C VAL A 95 1.22 -6.15 -12.45
N LEU A 96 0.83 -5.88 -11.20
CA LEU A 96 -0.42 -6.35 -10.60
C LEU A 96 -1.40 -5.20 -10.37
N SER A 97 -2.69 -5.51 -10.42
CA SER A 97 -3.80 -4.56 -10.39
C SER A 97 -4.20 -4.16 -8.96
N ASN A 98 -4.54 -2.89 -8.76
CA ASN A 98 -4.93 -2.27 -7.49
C ASN A 98 -6.40 -2.60 -7.12
N VAL A 99 -6.70 -3.89 -7.00
CA VAL A 99 -8.02 -4.38 -6.58
C VAL A 99 -8.13 -4.46 -5.05
N LYS A 100 -9.36 -4.57 -4.53
CA LYS A 100 -9.62 -4.69 -3.08
C LYS A 100 -8.78 -5.78 -2.41
N GLY A 101 -8.23 -5.48 -1.24
CA GLY A 101 -7.46 -6.41 -0.43
C GLY A 101 -5.98 -6.53 -0.84
N THR A 102 -5.52 -5.74 -1.79
CA THR A 102 -4.09 -5.63 -2.14
C THR A 102 -3.39 -4.54 -1.32
N ILE A 103 -2.08 -4.66 -1.16
CA ILE A 103 -1.20 -3.62 -0.63
C ILE A 103 -0.29 -3.10 -1.75
N ALA A 104 -0.14 -1.79 -1.85
CA ALA A 104 0.68 -1.11 -2.85
C ALA A 104 1.54 0.01 -2.25
N MET A 105 2.63 0.37 -2.93
CA MET A 105 3.52 1.45 -2.50
C MET A 105 2.94 2.83 -2.80
N ALA A 106 2.97 3.73 -1.82
CA ALA A 106 2.66 5.14 -2.05
C ALA A 106 3.86 5.85 -2.72
N LYS A 107 3.55 6.85 -3.55
CA LYS A 107 4.53 7.59 -4.37
C LYS A 107 4.28 9.09 -4.32
N LEU A 108 5.29 9.87 -4.70
CA LEU A 108 5.14 11.29 -4.98
C LEU A 108 4.39 11.48 -6.30
N ALA A 109 3.58 12.53 -6.38
CA ALA A 109 2.86 12.87 -7.60
C ALA A 109 3.85 13.26 -8.72
N ASN A 110 3.62 12.71 -9.92
CA ASN A 110 4.44 12.92 -11.12
C ASN A 110 5.88 12.37 -11.02
N ASP A 111 6.14 11.46 -10.08
CA ASP A 111 7.39 10.71 -10.00
C ASP A 111 7.06 9.23 -9.77
N GLU A 112 7.15 8.44 -10.83
CA GLU A 112 6.74 7.04 -10.83
C GLU A 112 7.70 6.15 -10.02
N ASN A 113 8.96 6.54 -9.81
CA ASN A 113 10.01 5.75 -9.17
C ASN A 113 10.40 6.34 -7.80
N SER A 114 9.43 6.94 -7.09
CA SER A 114 9.63 7.65 -5.82
C SER A 114 9.18 6.88 -4.58
N ALA A 115 8.72 5.64 -4.74
CA ALA A 115 8.29 4.79 -3.63
C ALA A 115 9.44 4.54 -2.64
N THR A 116 9.19 4.77 -1.34
CA THR A 116 10.16 4.54 -0.26
C THR A 116 9.57 3.69 0.86
N SER A 117 9.03 4.29 1.92
CA SER A 117 8.55 3.58 3.12
C SER A 117 7.03 3.45 3.20
N GLN A 118 6.30 4.36 2.57
CA GLN A 118 4.85 4.45 2.68
C GLN A 118 4.16 3.46 1.76
N TRP A 119 3.11 2.85 2.28
CA TRP A 119 2.27 1.87 1.59
C TRP A 119 0.80 2.16 1.88
N PHE A 120 -0.09 1.61 1.07
CA PHE A 120 -1.53 1.65 1.30
C PHE A 120 -2.22 0.32 0.96
N PHE A 121 -3.30 0.03 1.69
CA PHE A 121 -4.24 -1.05 1.38
C PHE A 121 -5.37 -0.52 0.51
N ASN A 122 -5.72 -1.26 -0.55
CA ASN A 122 -6.90 -0.99 -1.38
C ASN A 122 -8.16 -1.49 -0.66
N MET A 123 -9.05 -0.57 -0.26
CA MET A 123 -10.31 -0.89 0.44
C MET A 123 -11.46 -1.26 -0.52
N VAL A 124 -11.33 -0.85 -1.77
CA VAL A 124 -12.22 -1.14 -2.89
C VAL A 124 -11.39 -1.47 -4.14
N ASP A 125 -12.04 -1.76 -5.26
CA ASP A 125 -11.35 -1.85 -6.55
C ASP A 125 -10.98 -0.45 -7.03
N ASN A 126 -9.68 -0.16 -7.08
CA ASN A 126 -9.12 1.13 -7.50
C ASN A 126 -8.39 1.04 -8.85
N SER A 127 -8.54 -0.08 -9.58
CA SER A 127 -7.81 -0.36 -10.82
C SER A 127 -7.98 0.72 -11.87
N GLU A 128 -9.20 1.25 -12.05
CA GLU A 128 -9.47 2.31 -13.03
C GLU A 128 -8.56 3.55 -12.87
N ALA A 129 -8.22 3.91 -11.63
CA ALA A 129 -7.36 5.05 -11.34
C ALA A 129 -5.90 4.63 -11.13
N LEU A 130 -5.65 3.69 -10.22
CA LEU A 130 -4.31 3.41 -9.70
C LEU A 130 -3.48 2.50 -10.59
N ASP A 131 -4.08 1.79 -11.55
CA ASP A 131 -3.29 0.96 -12.46
C ASP A 131 -2.62 1.75 -13.58
N THR A 132 -3.04 3.00 -13.81
CA THR A 132 -2.50 3.84 -14.90
C THR A 132 -1.96 5.20 -14.42
N GLN A 133 -2.52 5.75 -13.35
CA GLN A 133 -2.07 7.03 -12.80
C GLN A 133 -0.60 6.95 -12.37
N ASN A 134 0.21 7.95 -12.75
CA ASN A 134 1.61 8.07 -12.33
C ASN A 134 2.45 6.79 -12.64
N GLY A 135 2.23 6.22 -13.83
CA GLY A 135 2.88 4.98 -14.27
C GLY A 135 2.35 3.72 -13.58
N GLY A 136 1.20 3.81 -12.90
CA GLY A 136 0.62 2.73 -12.08
C GLY A 136 1.27 2.61 -10.70
N PHE A 137 0.52 2.14 -9.72
CA PHE A 137 1.01 1.90 -8.36
C PHE A 137 1.37 0.43 -8.17
N THR A 138 2.58 0.17 -7.66
CA THR A 138 3.12 -1.19 -7.50
C THR A 138 2.40 -1.92 -6.38
N VAL A 139 1.51 -2.85 -6.75
CA VAL A 139 0.95 -3.86 -5.84
C VAL A 139 1.99 -4.93 -5.57
N PHE A 140 2.32 -5.13 -4.30
CA PHE A 140 3.39 -6.05 -3.87
C PHE A 140 2.93 -7.10 -2.85
N GLY A 141 1.64 -7.17 -2.58
CA GLY A 141 1.08 -8.24 -1.76
C GLY A 141 -0.45 -8.17 -1.68
N GLN A 142 -1.02 -9.11 -0.93
CA GLN A 142 -2.44 -9.15 -0.60
C GLN A 142 -2.68 -9.60 0.84
N ILE A 143 -3.80 -9.16 1.41
CA ILE A 143 -4.21 -9.51 2.76
C ILE A 143 -5.07 -10.78 2.79
N THR A 144 -5.21 -11.40 3.96
CA THR A 144 -6.20 -12.46 4.18
C THR A 144 -7.62 -11.89 4.37
N ALA A 145 -8.64 -12.75 4.23
CA ALA A 145 -10.04 -12.36 4.47
C ALA A 145 -10.28 -11.88 5.91
N GLN A 146 -9.58 -12.47 6.89
CA GLN A 146 -9.65 -12.08 8.30
C GLN A 146 -9.07 -10.67 8.50
N SER A 147 -7.95 -10.37 7.83
CA SER A 147 -7.30 -9.06 7.90
C SER A 147 -8.13 -7.94 7.27
N GLN A 148 -8.98 -8.25 6.29
CA GLN A 148 -9.94 -7.29 5.76
C GLN A 148 -10.88 -6.75 6.85
N ALA A 149 -11.36 -7.61 7.76
CA ALA A 149 -12.23 -7.17 8.85
C ALA A 149 -11.52 -6.20 9.81
N THR A 150 -10.23 -6.40 10.07
CA THR A 150 -9.41 -5.47 10.85
C THR A 150 -9.29 -4.11 10.15
N LEU A 151 -9.05 -4.09 8.85
CA LEU A 151 -9.00 -2.85 8.07
C LEU A 151 -10.37 -2.15 8.03
N ASP A 152 -11.47 -2.89 7.89
CA ASP A 152 -12.82 -2.34 7.92
C ASP A 152 -13.13 -1.69 9.28
N ASN A 153 -12.67 -2.29 10.40
CA ASN A 153 -12.78 -1.68 11.72
C ASN A 153 -11.99 -0.37 11.83
N ILE A 154 -10.78 -0.32 11.29
CA ILE A 154 -9.96 0.90 11.26
C ILE A 154 -10.62 1.98 10.40
N ALA A 155 -11.17 1.62 9.23
CA ALA A 155 -11.90 2.54 8.36
C ALA A 155 -13.22 3.05 8.96
N GLY A 156 -13.78 2.36 9.95
CA GLY A 156 -14.98 2.74 10.67
C GLY A 156 -14.76 3.68 11.86
N LEU A 157 -13.50 4.01 12.18
CA LEU A 157 -13.16 4.97 13.23
C LEU A 157 -13.59 6.39 12.87
N VAL A 158 -13.52 7.31 13.84
CA VAL A 158 -13.77 8.73 13.61
C VAL A 158 -12.56 9.36 12.92
N HIS A 159 -12.79 10.14 11.87
CA HIS A 159 -11.70 10.81 11.14
C HIS A 159 -11.59 12.29 11.49
N CYS A 160 -10.38 12.72 11.91
CA CYS A 160 -10.00 14.13 11.91
C CYS A 160 -9.24 14.43 10.61
N GLY A 161 -9.94 14.99 9.61
CA GLY A 161 -9.42 15.04 8.24
C GLY A 161 -9.39 13.63 7.65
N ASP A 162 -8.24 13.19 7.14
CA ASP A 162 -8.06 11.83 6.64
C ASP A 162 -7.54 10.85 7.72
N ILE A 163 -7.25 11.33 8.93
CA ILE A 163 -6.61 10.50 9.98
C ILE A 163 -7.69 9.75 10.78
N PRO A 164 -7.70 8.40 10.78
CA PRO A 164 -8.60 7.62 11.63
C PRO A 164 -8.12 7.64 13.09
N LEU A 165 -9.02 7.96 14.03
CA LEU A 165 -8.68 8.12 15.44
C LEU A 165 -9.63 7.35 16.37
N VAL A 166 -9.05 7.00 17.52
CA VAL A 166 -9.61 6.15 18.57
C VAL A 166 -10.09 7.03 19.71
N ASP A 167 -11.23 6.65 20.29
CA ASP A 167 -11.81 7.28 21.49
C ASP A 167 -11.96 8.81 21.38
N ILE A 168 -12.35 9.29 20.20
CA ILE A 168 -12.63 10.69 19.93
C ILE A 168 -13.95 10.84 19.15
N THR A 169 -14.61 11.98 19.29
CA THR A 169 -15.80 12.34 18.50
C THR A 169 -15.46 13.33 17.39
N SER A 170 -16.34 13.42 16.38
CA SER A 170 -16.18 14.37 15.27
C SER A 170 -16.17 15.83 15.72
N GLU A 171 -16.87 16.17 16.81
CA GLU A 171 -16.83 17.51 17.41
C GLU A 171 -15.46 17.81 18.03
N GLN A 172 -14.86 16.82 18.68
CA GLN A 172 -13.54 16.96 19.29
C GLN A 172 -12.45 17.17 18.23
N CYS A 173 -12.58 16.58 17.04
CA CYS A 173 -11.70 16.86 15.90
C CYS A 173 -11.67 18.34 15.47
N SER A 174 -12.78 19.05 15.68
CA SER A 174 -12.91 20.45 15.28
C SER A 174 -12.54 21.44 16.40
N SER A 175 -12.25 20.94 17.60
CA SER A 175 -11.96 21.75 18.78
C SER A 175 -10.46 21.97 18.97
N SER A 176 -10.05 23.18 19.35
CA SER A 176 -8.67 23.45 19.77
C SER A 176 -8.37 23.01 21.20
N ASP A 177 -9.39 22.58 21.95
CA ASP A 177 -9.28 22.30 23.39
C ASP A 177 -8.95 20.82 23.67
N VAL A 178 -9.05 19.97 22.65
CA VAL A 178 -8.73 18.54 22.74
C VAL A 178 -7.32 18.32 22.20
N ALA A 179 -6.40 17.95 23.10
CA ALA A 179 -5.07 17.53 22.70
C ALA A 179 -5.08 16.05 22.35
N LEU A 180 -4.72 15.71 21.11
CA LEU A 180 -4.51 14.33 20.69
C LEU A 180 -3.24 13.78 21.34
N SER A 181 -3.29 12.50 21.71
CA SER A 181 -2.16 11.74 22.21
C SER A 181 -1.94 10.50 21.34
N SER A 182 -0.81 9.82 21.50
CA SER A 182 -0.54 8.55 20.81
C SER A 182 -1.63 7.49 21.05
N ALA A 183 -2.34 7.53 22.18
CA ALA A 183 -3.44 6.61 22.46
C ALA A 183 -4.64 6.79 21.50
N ASN A 184 -4.77 7.95 20.87
CA ASN A 184 -5.83 8.21 19.89
C ASN A 184 -5.50 7.69 18.49
N PHE A 185 -4.26 7.26 18.21
CA PHE A 185 -3.86 6.81 16.89
C PHE A 185 -3.88 5.28 16.78
N VAL A 186 -4.29 4.78 15.61
CA VAL A 186 -4.08 3.38 15.26
C VAL A 186 -2.58 3.16 15.03
N THR A 187 -1.97 2.46 15.99
CA THR A 187 -0.53 2.22 16.03
C THR A 187 -0.22 0.84 15.47
N ILE A 188 0.83 0.72 14.68
CA ILE A 188 1.44 -0.53 14.26
C ILE A 188 2.46 -0.89 15.35
N ASN A 189 2.11 -1.83 16.22
CA ASN A 189 2.92 -2.20 17.37
C ASN A 189 4.20 -2.93 16.92
N SER A 190 4.05 -3.84 15.95
CA SER A 190 5.15 -4.59 15.35
C SER A 190 4.80 -5.10 13.97
N VAL A 191 5.82 -5.33 13.14
CA VAL A 191 5.70 -6.07 11.89
C VAL A 191 6.76 -7.17 11.88
N VAL A 192 6.37 -8.41 11.60
CA VAL A 192 7.27 -9.57 11.65
C VAL A 192 7.06 -10.49 10.45
N VAL A 193 8.11 -11.13 9.98
CA VAL A 193 8.03 -12.20 8.98
C VAL A 193 7.66 -13.50 9.70
N LEU A 194 6.53 -14.11 9.33
CA LEU A 194 6.08 -15.39 9.88
C LEU A 194 6.66 -16.57 9.12
N ASP A 195 6.77 -16.44 7.80
CA ASP A 195 7.36 -17.43 6.89
C ASP A 195 8.15 -16.69 5.82
N ASP A 196 9.45 -16.94 5.78
CA ASP A 196 10.40 -16.33 4.83
C ASP A 196 10.57 -17.15 3.55
N ASP A 197 9.89 -18.30 3.43
CA ASP A 197 9.83 -19.03 2.17
C ASP A 197 9.00 -18.22 1.17
N PRO A 198 9.60 -17.68 0.09
CA PRO A 198 8.87 -16.97 -0.95
C PRO A 198 7.93 -17.91 -1.73
N LEU A 199 7.82 -19.18 -1.32
CA LEU A 199 6.92 -20.21 -1.81
C LEU A 199 6.00 -20.82 -0.74
N SER A 200 5.70 -20.07 0.33
CA SER A 200 4.83 -20.58 1.40
C SER A 200 3.32 -20.55 1.07
N SER A 201 2.87 -19.72 0.11
CA SER A 201 1.44 -19.49 -0.18
C SER A 201 1.00 -20.01 -1.56
N ALA A 202 0.81 -21.34 -1.67
CA ALA A 202 0.69 -22.06 -2.94
C ALA A 202 -0.59 -21.86 -3.79
N ASN A 203 -1.47 -20.91 -3.46
CA ASN A 203 -2.77 -20.75 -4.16
C ASN A 203 -3.19 -19.29 -4.42
N LEU A 204 -2.24 -18.36 -4.43
CA LEU A 204 -2.56 -16.96 -4.75
C LEU A 204 -2.74 -16.81 -6.27
N ASN A 205 -3.78 -16.09 -6.66
CA ASN A 205 -4.07 -15.75 -8.05
C ASN A 205 -4.26 -14.23 -8.16
N PRO A 206 -3.17 -13.44 -8.06
CA PRO A 206 -3.28 -12.00 -8.11
C PRO A 206 -3.74 -11.52 -9.49
N THR A 207 -4.57 -10.48 -9.50
CA THR A 207 -5.05 -9.88 -10.74
C THR A 207 -3.92 -9.11 -11.41
N ALA A 208 -3.61 -9.43 -12.67
CA ALA A 208 -2.62 -8.70 -13.45
C ALA A 208 -3.14 -7.30 -13.84
N ASN A 209 -2.25 -6.31 -13.83
CA ASN A 209 -2.53 -5.02 -14.45
C ASN A 209 -2.45 -5.18 -15.97
N THR A 210 -3.58 -5.01 -16.65
CA THR A 210 -3.69 -5.11 -18.11
C THR A 210 -3.79 -3.74 -18.80
N LEU A 211 -3.78 -2.66 -18.03
CA LEU A 211 -4.02 -1.30 -18.51
C LEU A 211 -2.73 -0.55 -18.87
N ILE A 212 -1.57 -1.06 -18.46
CA ILE A 212 -0.25 -0.58 -18.90
C ILE A 212 0.40 -1.62 -19.81
N SER A 213 0.76 -1.21 -21.02
CA SER A 213 1.63 -2.01 -21.90
C SER A 213 3.04 -2.01 -21.32
N GLN A 214 3.62 -3.18 -21.06
CA GLN A 214 4.99 -3.30 -20.56
C GLN A 214 6.09 -3.05 -21.63
N ASP A 215 5.72 -2.50 -22.78
CA ASP A 215 6.64 -2.09 -23.84
C ASP A 215 6.83 -0.56 -23.78
N ASP A 216 7.73 -0.07 -22.94
CA ASP A 216 8.69 0.99 -23.33
C ASP A 216 9.84 1.13 -22.33
N SER A 217 10.80 0.21 -22.40
CA SER A 217 12.17 0.51 -21.98
C SER A 217 13.03 0.66 -23.23
N SER A 218 12.80 1.71 -24.03
CA SER A 218 13.73 2.09 -25.10
C SER A 218 13.68 3.58 -25.51
N VAL A 219 14.74 4.30 -25.10
CA VAL A 219 15.45 5.35 -25.86
C VAL A 219 14.65 6.59 -26.30
N GLU A 220 15.10 7.76 -25.80
CA GLU A 220 14.70 9.08 -26.29
C GLU A 220 14.70 9.20 -27.83
N ALA A 221 13.57 9.65 -28.38
CA ALA A 221 13.55 10.52 -29.54
C ALA A 221 12.26 11.36 -29.51
N GLY A 222 12.41 12.67 -29.29
CA GLY A 222 11.28 13.58 -29.16
C GLY A 222 10.42 13.71 -30.43
N SER A 223 9.13 13.93 -30.24
CA SER A 223 8.35 14.87 -31.05
C SER A 223 7.05 15.24 -30.33
N SER A 224 6.73 16.53 -30.39
CA SER A 224 5.58 17.18 -29.78
C SER A 224 4.28 16.90 -30.55
N SER A 225 3.17 16.65 -29.85
CA SER A 225 1.86 17.15 -30.28
C SER A 225 0.82 17.13 -29.15
N SER A 226 0.20 18.29 -28.98
CA SER A 226 -0.96 18.66 -28.17
C SER A 226 -2.21 17.81 -28.43
N SER A 227 -3.02 17.55 -27.38
CA SER A 227 -4.49 17.80 -27.33
C SER A 227 -5.20 16.83 -26.38
N GLY A 228 -6.07 17.38 -25.50
CA GLY A 228 -7.20 16.63 -24.94
C GLY A 228 -7.31 16.67 -23.42
N GLY A 229 -7.79 17.80 -22.88
CA GLY A 229 -8.15 17.91 -21.47
C GLY A 229 -9.38 17.05 -21.14
N SER A 230 -9.22 16.12 -20.21
CA SER A 230 -10.30 15.51 -19.45
C SER A 230 -10.17 15.99 -18.01
N MET A 231 -11.21 16.65 -17.51
CA MET A 231 -11.32 17.07 -16.11
C MET A 231 -11.61 15.83 -15.26
N GLY A 232 -10.56 15.07 -14.92
CA GLY A 232 -10.63 14.03 -13.91
C GLY A 232 -10.58 14.66 -12.52
N VAL A 233 -11.50 14.28 -11.65
CA VAL A 233 -11.49 14.63 -10.23
C VAL A 233 -10.19 14.08 -9.65
N GLY A 234 -9.23 14.97 -9.35
CA GLY A 234 -7.88 14.57 -8.95
C GLY A 234 -7.88 13.95 -7.57
N PHE A 235 -7.98 12.62 -7.48
CA PHE A 235 -7.57 11.87 -6.29
C PHE A 235 -6.04 11.93 -6.21
N CYS A 236 -5.54 12.99 -5.57
CA CYS A 236 -4.12 13.19 -5.33
C CYS A 236 -3.69 12.32 -4.13
N LEU A 237 -3.09 11.16 -4.43
CA LEU A 237 -2.26 10.43 -3.48
C LEU A 237 -0.96 11.21 -3.28
N ILE A 238 -1.03 12.27 -2.46
CA ILE A 238 0.16 13.01 -2.04
C ILE A 238 0.67 12.31 -0.78
N ALA A 239 1.89 11.76 -0.83
CA ALA A 239 2.64 11.49 0.39
C ALA A 239 2.68 12.81 1.17
N LEU A 240 2.06 12.86 2.35
CA LEU A 240 1.93 14.06 3.16
C LEU A 240 3.32 14.56 3.57
N LEU A 241 3.99 15.32 2.71
CA LEU A 241 5.23 16.00 3.04
C LEU A 241 4.88 17.24 3.86
N GLY A 242 4.87 17.06 5.18
CA GLY A 242 4.95 18.13 6.16
C GLY A 242 3.71 19.01 6.31
N VAL A 243 2.75 18.58 7.12
CA VAL A 243 1.80 19.47 7.81
C VAL A 243 2.31 19.74 9.23
N GLY A 244 3.55 20.22 9.33
CA GLY A 244 4.12 20.72 10.58
C GLY A 244 3.83 22.22 10.77
N LYS A 245 2.56 22.66 10.68
CA LYS A 245 2.19 24.01 11.14
C LYS A 245 0.80 24.04 11.78
N ARG A 246 0.85 24.22 13.11
CA ARG A 246 -0.18 24.68 14.06
C ARG A 246 -1.01 23.61 14.76
N LEU A 247 -0.37 22.86 15.63
CA LEU A 247 -0.92 22.64 16.98
C LEU A 247 -0.16 23.57 17.93
N LYS A 248 -0.83 24.65 18.38
CA LYS A 248 -0.23 25.61 19.31
C LYS A 248 -0.19 24.99 20.71
N ARG A 249 1.01 24.89 21.27
CA ARG A 249 1.29 24.64 22.70
C ARG A 249 0.30 25.32 23.64
N ALA A 250 -0.37 24.55 24.49
CA ALA A 250 -0.75 25.03 25.82
C ALA A 250 0.52 25.06 26.68
N LYS A 251 0.95 26.26 27.09
CA LYS A 251 2.00 26.42 28.09
C LYS A 251 1.39 26.20 29.48
N TYR A 252 1.96 25.29 30.25
CA TYR A 252 1.91 25.36 31.71
C TYR A 252 3.04 26.27 32.20
#